data_AF-A0A1C3UN52-F1
#
_entry.id   AF-A0A1C3UN52-F1
#
_cell.length_a   1.000
_cell.length_b   1.000
_cell.length_c   1.000
_cell.angle_alpha   90.00
_cell.angle_beta   90.00
_cell.angle_gamma   90.00
#
_symmetry.space_group_name_H-M   'P 1'
#
loop_
_entity.id
_entity.type
_entity.pdbx_description
1 polymer ?
#
loop_
_entity_poly.entity_id
_entity_poly.type
_entity_poly.pdbx_seq_one_letter_code
_entity_poly.pdbx_strand_id
1 'polypeptide(L)'
;MYRLVISAYLFVVLNSVASEARPYRIHHASECNVTMPCDFSYSQMQRERTFKSSLTSRSSLNSRSSLQAYRSTQLTVTDAGGAATPANVSGVSGARVVGGRPAGCPSSFCGCGAALRVFGRIVPELNLAANWLRFPRTSPAPGMVAARRGHVFVLEQHLGGDVWMAYDANSGGHTTRIHARSLRGYAIVNPRGGSAA
;
A
#
# COMPACT_ATOMS: atom_id res chain seq x y z
N MET A 1 34.22 28.79 33.24
CA MET A 1 33.48 27.83 32.38
C MET A 1 32.52 28.50 31.39
N TYR A 2 31.92 29.67 31.69
CA TYR A 2 31.03 30.39 30.76
C TYR A 2 31.71 30.86 29.45
N ARG A 3 33.02 31.20 29.48
CA ARG A 3 33.77 31.67 28.30
C ARG A 3 33.93 30.62 27.19
N LEU A 4 34.02 29.34 27.55
CA LEU A 4 34.13 28.24 26.57
C LEU A 4 32.79 27.97 25.87
N VAL A 5 31.68 28.10 26.61
CA VAL A 5 30.33 27.91 26.07
C VAL A 5 29.96 29.01 25.08
N ILE A 6 30.31 30.26 25.39
CA ILE A 6 30.08 31.41 24.50
C ILE A 6 30.91 31.29 23.20
N SER A 7 32.15 30.82 23.31
CA SER A 7 33.02 30.59 22.14
C SER A 7 32.44 29.52 21.20
N ALA A 8 31.98 28.39 21.76
CA ALA A 8 31.35 27.34 20.97
C ALA A 8 30.06 27.82 20.27
N TYR A 9 29.25 28.64 20.95
CA TYR A 9 28.02 29.20 20.38
C TYR A 9 28.31 30.17 19.22
N LEU A 10 29.30 31.05 19.38
CA LEU A 10 29.74 31.96 18.31
C LEU A 10 30.28 31.19 17.09
N PHE A 11 31.02 30.09 17.32
CA PHE A 11 31.51 29.24 16.23
C PHE A 11 30.37 28.57 15.44
N VAL A 12 29.29 28.13 16.08
CA VAL A 12 28.16 27.50 15.39
C VAL A 12 27.37 28.52 14.56
N VAL A 13 27.18 29.74 15.07
CA VAL A 13 26.47 30.81 14.34
C VAL A 13 27.28 31.27 13.12
N LEU A 14 28.61 31.41 13.24
CA LEU A 14 29.47 31.85 12.13
C LEU A 14 29.65 30.80 11.02
N ASN A 15 29.52 29.50 11.33
CA ASN A 15 29.62 28.41 10.34
C ASN A 15 28.27 27.99 9.75
N SER A 16 27.20 28.72 10.03
CA SER A 16 25.89 28.50 9.40
C SER A 16 25.93 29.06 7.97
N VAL A 17 26.50 28.29 7.05
CA VAL A 17 26.41 28.57 5.62
C VAL A 17 24.94 28.43 5.22
N ALA A 18 24.31 29.53 4.83
CA ALA A 18 22.98 29.51 4.25
C ALA A 18 23.00 28.60 3.01
N SER A 19 22.20 27.53 3.01
CA SER A 19 21.94 26.77 1.79
C SER A 19 21.35 27.73 0.76
N GLU A 20 22.17 28.13 -0.22
CA GLU A 20 21.70 28.79 -1.43
C GLU A 20 20.70 27.86 -2.11
N ALA A 21 19.43 28.26 -2.10
CA ALA A 21 18.45 27.72 -3.02
C ALA A 21 18.94 28.08 -4.43
N ARG A 22 19.34 27.07 -5.21
CA ARG A 22 19.78 27.27 -6.59
C ARG A 22 18.74 28.11 -7.34
N PRO A 23 19.11 29.26 -7.94
CA PRO A 23 18.22 29.95 -8.85
C PRO A 23 17.97 29.01 -10.04
N TYR A 24 16.70 28.71 -10.28
CA TYR A 24 16.26 27.91 -11.42
C TYR A 24 16.53 28.71 -12.70
N ARG A 25 17.74 28.55 -13.25
CA ARG A 25 18.10 29.10 -14.56
C ARG A 25 17.55 28.14 -15.60
N ILE A 26 16.44 28.52 -16.22
CA ILE A 26 15.93 27.86 -17.43
C ILE A 26 16.92 28.19 -18.55
N HIS A 27 17.89 27.31 -18.77
CA HIS A 27 18.54 27.26 -20.07
C HIS A 27 17.53 26.65 -21.04
N HIS A 28 17.03 27.50 -21.94
CA HIS A 28 16.23 27.11 -23.09
C HIS A 28 17.06 26.09 -23.91
N ALA A 29 16.71 24.80 -23.83
CA ALA A 29 17.19 23.83 -24.79
C ALA A 29 16.46 24.11 -26.10
N SER A 30 17.17 24.68 -27.07
CA SER A 30 16.73 24.64 -28.46
C SER A 30 16.71 23.17 -28.87
N GLU A 31 15.53 22.68 -29.26
CA GLU A 31 15.23 21.32 -29.72
C GLU A 31 14.81 20.31 -28.64
N CYS A 32 13.66 20.57 -28.02
CA CYS A 32 12.81 19.50 -27.47
C CYS A 32 11.45 19.54 -28.17
N ASN A 33 11.27 18.72 -29.21
CA ASN A 33 9.99 18.47 -29.86
C ASN A 33 9.12 17.52 -29.01
N VAL A 34 8.83 17.92 -27.78
CA VAL A 34 7.89 17.20 -26.91
C VAL A 34 6.68 18.10 -26.70
N THR A 35 5.67 17.91 -27.55
CA THR A 35 4.31 18.38 -27.22
C THR A 35 3.79 17.48 -26.11
N MET A 36 3.95 17.89 -24.85
CA MET A 36 3.23 17.26 -23.75
C MET A 36 1.73 17.50 -23.98
N PRO A 37 0.90 16.46 -24.16
CA PRO A 37 -0.54 16.67 -24.29
C PRO A 37 -1.06 17.25 -22.97
N CYS A 38 -1.79 18.35 -23.09
CA CYS A 38 -2.46 18.99 -21.96
C CYS A 38 -3.58 18.07 -21.45
N ASP A 39 -3.28 17.16 -20.54
CA ASP A 39 -4.30 16.44 -19.76
C ASP A 39 -4.78 17.36 -18.61
N PHE A 40 -5.48 18.44 -18.95
CA PHE A 40 -6.31 19.15 -18.00
C PHE A 40 -7.60 18.35 -17.79
N SER A 41 -7.54 17.26 -17.03
CA SER A 41 -8.74 16.72 -16.36
C SER A 41 -9.12 17.64 -15.19
N TYR A 42 -9.50 18.89 -15.51
CA TYR A 42 -10.33 19.69 -14.63
C TYR A 42 -11.76 19.19 -14.79
N SER A 43 -12.36 18.76 -13.69
CA SER A 43 -13.79 18.59 -13.54
C SER A 43 -14.50 19.92 -13.84
N GLN A 44 -14.84 20.16 -15.10
CA GLN A 44 -15.75 21.23 -15.52
C GLN A 44 -17.14 20.63 -15.66
N MET A 45 -18.09 21.28 -14.98
CA MET A 45 -19.51 20.95 -14.96
C MET A 45 -20.08 20.75 -16.36
N GLN A 46 -20.92 19.73 -16.46
CA GLN A 46 -21.80 19.42 -17.57
C GLN A 46 -22.59 20.66 -18.02
N ARG A 47 -22.20 21.23 -19.16
CA ARG A 47 -23.05 22.11 -19.96
C ARG A 47 -23.20 21.46 -21.33
N GLU A 48 -24.26 20.66 -21.45
CA GLU A 48 -24.68 20.04 -22.70
C GLU A 48 -24.94 21.12 -23.76
N ARG A 49 -24.21 21.04 -24.87
CA ARG A 49 -24.68 21.60 -26.13
C ARG A 49 -24.48 20.56 -27.24
N THR A 50 -25.60 19.98 -27.60
CA THR A 50 -25.88 19.04 -28.69
C THR A 50 -25.63 19.66 -30.06
N PHE A 51 -24.88 18.97 -30.93
CA PHE A 51 -25.08 18.91 -32.40
C PHE A 51 -24.16 17.80 -32.98
N LYS A 52 -24.69 16.64 -33.42
CA LYS A 52 -25.01 16.27 -34.83
C LYS A 52 -23.87 16.60 -35.81
N SER A 53 -23.42 15.78 -36.75
CA SER A 53 -23.69 14.41 -37.25
C SER A 53 -22.80 14.22 -38.50
N SER A 54 -22.78 13.01 -39.08
CA SER A 54 -22.42 12.63 -40.48
C SER A 54 -21.03 11.97 -40.64
N LEU A 55 -20.97 10.65 -40.92
CA LEU A 55 -21.03 9.97 -42.25
C LEU A 55 -19.75 10.31 -43.05
N THR A 56 -18.88 9.40 -43.49
CA THR A 56 -19.08 8.12 -44.19
C THR A 56 -17.72 7.47 -44.51
N SER A 57 -17.69 6.13 -44.59
CA SER A 57 -16.90 5.29 -45.54
C SER A 57 -15.36 5.27 -45.45
N ARG A 58 -14.61 4.19 -45.74
CA ARG A 58 -14.84 2.78 -46.10
C ARG A 58 -13.47 2.06 -46.01
N SER A 59 -13.49 0.79 -45.59
CA SER A 59 -12.60 -0.35 -45.93
C SER A 59 -11.08 -0.19 -46.00
N SER A 60 -10.34 -1.02 -45.22
CA SER A 60 -9.41 -2.04 -45.75
C SER A 60 -8.40 -2.52 -44.68
N LEU A 61 -8.54 -3.79 -44.28
CA LEU A 61 -7.52 -4.79 -43.93
C LEU A 61 -6.30 -4.44 -43.03
N ASN A 62 -6.12 -5.29 -42.00
CA ASN A 62 -4.94 -5.48 -41.13
C ASN A 62 -4.69 -4.35 -40.12
N SER A 63 -4.95 -4.52 -38.82
CA SER A 63 -4.02 -5.25 -37.93
C SER A 63 -4.67 -5.53 -36.57
N ARG A 64 -5.36 -6.67 -36.44
CA ARG A 64 -5.81 -7.24 -35.15
C ARG A 64 -4.72 -8.16 -34.56
N SER A 65 -3.47 -7.74 -34.64
CA SER A 65 -2.30 -8.56 -34.33
C SER A 65 -1.42 -7.87 -33.30
N SER A 66 -1.90 -7.75 -32.06
CA SER A 66 -1.02 -7.54 -30.90
C SER A 66 -1.63 -7.89 -29.53
N LEU A 67 -2.94 -8.11 -29.41
CA LEU A 67 -3.58 -8.59 -28.16
C LEU A 67 -3.94 -10.09 -28.15
N GLN A 68 -3.54 -10.83 -29.19
CA GLN A 68 -3.74 -12.28 -29.32
C GLN A 68 -2.52 -13.12 -28.91
N ALA A 69 -1.41 -12.50 -28.50
CA ALA A 69 -0.15 -13.20 -28.23
C ALA A 69 0.00 -13.80 -26.82
N TYR A 70 -1.05 -13.79 -25.97
CA TYR A 70 -1.04 -14.53 -24.69
C TYR A 70 -2.31 -15.38 -24.47
N ARG A 71 -3.10 -15.65 -25.53
CA ARG A 71 -4.41 -16.30 -25.40
C ARG A 71 -4.62 -17.52 -26.30
N SER A 72 -3.56 -18.22 -26.65
CA SER A 72 -3.65 -19.43 -27.47
C SER A 72 -2.55 -20.45 -27.16
N THR A 73 -2.61 -21.01 -25.96
CA THR A 73 -2.13 -22.39 -25.71
C THR A 73 -3.11 -23.10 -24.77
N GLN A 74 -4.35 -23.29 -25.21
CA GLN A 74 -5.20 -24.29 -24.60
C GLN A 74 -6.19 -24.82 -25.64
N LEU A 75 -5.96 -26.06 -26.05
CA LEU A 75 -6.81 -27.01 -26.80
C LEU A 75 -5.82 -28.16 -27.09
N THR A 76 -5.96 -29.42 -26.69
CA THR A 76 -7.13 -30.28 -26.44
C THR A 76 -6.63 -31.59 -25.81
N VAL A 77 -7.26 -32.08 -24.75
CA VAL A 77 -7.56 -33.51 -24.59
C VAL A 77 -8.94 -33.59 -23.95
N THR A 78 -9.92 -34.04 -24.73
CA THR A 78 -11.20 -34.52 -24.21
C THR A 78 -11.00 -35.93 -23.68
N ASP A 79 -11.34 -36.19 -22.42
CA ASP A 79 -11.96 -37.46 -22.06
C ASP A 79 -12.94 -37.31 -20.89
N ALA A 80 -13.87 -38.25 -20.83
CA ALA A 80 -15.23 -38.13 -20.35
C ALA A 80 -15.47 -38.00 -18.83
N GLY A 81 -16.61 -37.36 -18.50
CA GLY A 81 -17.55 -37.83 -17.47
C GLY A 81 -17.21 -37.60 -15.99
N GLY A 82 -17.87 -36.61 -15.37
CA GLY A 82 -17.97 -36.54 -13.91
C GLY A 82 -18.22 -35.12 -13.41
N ALA A 83 -19.43 -34.87 -12.91
CA ALA A 83 -19.83 -33.59 -12.33
C ALA A 83 -18.93 -33.20 -11.14
N ALA A 84 -18.14 -32.15 -11.32
CA ALA A 84 -17.63 -31.33 -10.23
C ALA A 84 -17.55 -29.90 -10.75
N THR A 85 -18.32 -29.02 -10.13
CA THR A 85 -18.21 -27.56 -10.27
C THR A 85 -16.74 -27.17 -10.13
N PRO A 86 -16.07 -26.61 -11.16
CA PRO A 86 -14.76 -26.04 -10.95
C PRO A 86 -14.98 -24.76 -10.15
N ALA A 87 -14.75 -24.85 -8.85
CA ALA A 87 -14.47 -23.67 -8.05
C ALA A 87 -13.36 -22.91 -8.78
N ASN A 88 -13.70 -21.72 -9.24
CA ASN A 88 -12.78 -20.80 -9.90
C ASN A 88 -11.70 -20.42 -8.88
N VAL A 89 -10.66 -21.26 -8.73
CA VAL A 89 -9.40 -20.89 -8.07
C VAL A 89 -8.69 -19.96 -9.05
N SER A 90 -9.20 -18.74 -9.12
CA SER A 90 -8.51 -17.63 -9.75
C SER A 90 -7.28 -17.38 -8.90
N GLY A 91 -6.12 -17.79 -9.41
CA GLY A 91 -4.78 -17.60 -8.85
C GLY A 91 -4.35 -16.14 -8.83
N VAL A 92 -5.19 -15.28 -8.29
CA VAL A 92 -4.81 -13.97 -7.77
C VAL A 92 -4.77 -14.18 -6.27
N SER A 93 -3.59 -14.14 -5.66
CA SER A 93 -3.43 -13.91 -4.22
C SER A 93 -3.91 -12.49 -3.88
N GLY A 94 -5.19 -12.25 -4.14
CA GLY A 94 -5.87 -10.98 -4.02
C GLY A 94 -6.22 -10.77 -2.57
N ALA A 95 -6.10 -9.54 -2.11
CA ALA A 95 -6.50 -9.21 -0.76
C ALA A 95 -8.00 -9.46 -0.57
N ARG A 96 -8.34 -10.23 0.46
CA ARG A 96 -9.71 -10.47 0.90
C ARG A 96 -10.10 -9.39 1.91
N VAL A 97 -11.09 -8.57 1.61
CA VAL A 97 -11.70 -7.68 2.62
C VAL A 97 -12.54 -8.53 3.58
N VAL A 98 -12.32 -8.37 4.88
CA VAL A 98 -13.04 -9.11 5.94
C VAL A 98 -13.87 -8.21 6.85
N GLY A 99 -13.80 -6.89 6.68
CA GLY A 99 -14.62 -5.94 7.42
C GLY A 99 -14.14 -4.50 7.30
N GLY A 100 -14.80 -3.61 8.03
CA GLY A 100 -14.44 -2.20 8.18
C GLY A 100 -13.88 -1.89 9.57
N ARG A 101 -14.07 -0.64 9.99
CA ARG A 101 -13.74 -0.18 11.35
C ARG A 101 -14.67 -0.86 12.38
N PRO A 102 -14.13 -1.58 13.38
CA PRO A 102 -14.95 -2.13 14.46
C PRO A 102 -15.56 -1.03 15.33
N ALA A 103 -16.72 -1.30 15.92
CA ALA A 103 -17.34 -0.40 16.90
C ALA A 103 -16.39 -0.18 18.10
N GLY A 104 -16.29 1.07 18.58
CA GLY A 104 -15.38 1.45 19.67
C GLY A 104 -13.92 1.69 19.26
N CYS A 105 -13.50 1.33 18.04
CA CYS A 105 -12.16 1.65 17.55
C CYS A 105 -12.04 3.09 16.99
N PRO A 106 -10.87 3.74 17.07
CA PRO A 106 -10.62 5.04 16.43
C PRO A 106 -10.67 4.96 14.90
N SER A 107 -10.65 6.09 14.18
CA SER A 107 -10.61 6.11 12.70
C SER A 107 -9.34 5.45 12.13
N SER A 108 -8.21 5.61 12.83
CA SER A 108 -6.96 4.89 12.56
C SER A 108 -6.90 3.60 13.37
N PHE A 109 -7.60 2.57 12.92
CA PHE A 109 -7.87 1.37 13.73
C PHE A 109 -6.91 0.18 13.50
N CYS A 110 -5.71 0.38 12.95
CA CYS A 110 -4.77 -0.74 12.74
C CYS A 110 -4.40 -1.41 14.08
N GLY A 111 -4.08 -0.62 15.10
CA GLY A 111 -3.79 -1.11 16.45
C GLY A 111 -5.01 -1.74 17.14
N CYS A 112 -6.15 -1.06 17.09
CA CYS A 112 -7.38 -1.56 17.70
C CYS A 112 -7.83 -2.89 17.08
N GLY A 113 -7.79 -3.01 15.75
CA GLY A 113 -8.13 -4.24 15.03
C GLY A 113 -7.15 -5.38 15.34
N ALA A 114 -5.85 -5.08 15.44
CA ALA A 114 -4.86 -6.07 15.87
C ALA A 114 -5.11 -6.55 17.31
N ALA A 115 -5.46 -5.63 18.23
CA ALA A 115 -5.79 -5.98 19.61
C ALA A 115 -7.02 -6.88 19.70
N LEU A 116 -8.07 -6.58 18.94
CA LEU A 116 -9.26 -7.44 18.83
C LEU A 116 -8.90 -8.83 18.29
N ARG A 117 -8.06 -8.90 17.26
CA ARG A 117 -7.64 -10.18 16.65
C ARG A 117 -6.81 -11.05 17.60
N VAL A 118 -5.92 -10.44 18.39
CA VAL A 118 -4.96 -11.15 19.26
C VAL A 118 -5.53 -11.43 20.66
N PHE A 119 -6.21 -10.45 21.25
CA PHE A 119 -6.67 -10.47 22.64
C PHE A 119 -8.19 -10.60 22.79
N GLY A 120 -8.95 -10.50 21.71
CA GLY A 120 -10.42 -10.56 21.73
C GLY A 120 -11.10 -9.32 22.32
N ARG A 121 -10.34 -8.25 22.63
CA ARG A 121 -10.86 -7.02 23.23
C ARG A 121 -10.11 -5.78 22.75
N ILE A 122 -10.74 -4.63 22.88
CA ILE A 122 -10.08 -3.34 22.66
C ILE A 122 -9.13 -3.09 23.84
N VAL A 123 -7.88 -2.75 23.51
CA VAL A 123 -6.86 -2.32 24.47
C VAL A 123 -6.45 -0.92 24.05
N PRO A 124 -6.99 0.14 24.68
CA PRO A 124 -6.80 1.53 24.24
C PRO A 124 -5.33 1.93 24.09
N GLU A 125 -4.47 1.43 24.96
CA GLU A 125 -3.03 1.65 24.99
C GLU A 125 -2.36 1.12 23.71
N LEU A 126 -2.96 0.14 23.04
CA LEU A 126 -2.49 -0.47 21.80
C LEU A 126 -3.15 0.09 20.55
N ASN A 127 -4.03 1.09 20.67
CA ASN A 127 -4.59 1.75 19.48
C ASN A 127 -3.48 2.42 18.64
N LEU A 128 -2.47 2.98 19.30
CA LEU A 128 -1.30 3.55 18.63
C LEU A 128 -0.31 2.44 18.25
N ALA A 129 -0.05 2.28 16.95
CA ALA A 129 0.87 1.27 16.43
C ALA A 129 2.27 1.30 17.06
N ALA A 130 2.77 2.48 17.47
CA ALA A 130 4.07 2.61 18.12
C ALA A 130 4.15 1.87 19.48
N ASN A 131 3.03 1.77 20.21
CA ASN A 131 3.02 1.12 21.53
C ASN A 131 3.18 -0.41 21.42
N TRP A 132 2.87 -1.01 20.28
CA TRP A 132 3.15 -2.42 20.02
C TRP A 132 4.64 -2.75 20.02
N LEU A 133 5.52 -1.77 19.79
CA LEU A 133 6.96 -1.97 19.83
C LEU A 133 7.51 -2.20 21.24
N ARG A 134 6.68 -2.04 22.29
CA ARG A 134 7.01 -2.34 23.69
C ARG A 134 7.06 -3.85 23.97
N PHE A 135 6.31 -4.63 23.18
CA PHE A 135 6.32 -6.09 23.30
C PHE A 135 7.71 -6.67 22.93
N PRO A 136 8.09 -7.81 23.54
CA PRO A 136 9.38 -8.44 23.27
C PRO A 136 9.50 -8.83 21.79
N ARG A 137 10.70 -8.63 21.23
CA ARG A 137 11.01 -9.05 19.86
C ARG A 137 11.04 -10.56 19.75
N THR A 138 10.63 -11.09 18.60
CA THR A 138 10.56 -12.54 18.34
C THR A 138 10.77 -12.82 16.86
N SER A 139 10.98 -14.10 16.51
CA SER A 139 10.92 -14.56 15.13
C SER A 139 9.47 -14.51 14.58
N PRO A 140 9.29 -14.32 13.26
CA PRO A 140 7.98 -14.43 12.60
C PRO A 140 7.33 -15.79 12.86
N ALA A 141 6.10 -15.78 13.38
CA ALA A 141 5.28 -16.95 13.60
C ALA A 141 3.78 -16.57 13.53
N PRO A 142 2.87 -17.52 13.26
CA PRO A 142 1.43 -17.26 13.35
C PRO A 142 1.03 -16.69 14.72
N GLY A 143 0.18 -15.66 14.70
CA GLY A 143 -0.26 -14.94 15.90
C GLY A 143 0.73 -13.89 16.43
N MET A 144 1.94 -13.79 15.86
CA MET A 144 2.84 -12.67 16.14
C MET A 144 2.40 -11.42 15.39
N VAL A 145 2.93 -10.28 15.81
CA VAL A 145 2.53 -8.99 15.27
C VAL A 145 3.71 -8.31 14.61
N ALA A 146 3.49 -7.84 13.38
CA ALA A 146 4.42 -6.98 12.67
C ALA A 146 4.05 -5.53 12.94
N ALA A 147 4.91 -4.81 13.66
CA ALA A 147 4.68 -3.44 14.09
C ALA A 147 5.77 -2.49 13.58
N ARG A 148 5.37 -1.27 13.27
CA ARG A 148 6.27 -0.13 13.08
C ARG A 148 5.55 1.14 13.53
N ARG A 149 6.26 2.26 13.55
CA ARG A 149 5.61 3.56 13.77
C ARG A 149 4.56 3.78 12.66
N GLY A 150 3.31 3.95 13.05
CA GLY A 150 2.18 4.25 12.16
C GLY A 150 1.42 3.04 11.60
N HIS A 151 1.92 1.80 11.68
CA HIS A 151 1.15 0.64 11.19
C HIS A 151 1.48 -0.65 11.92
N VAL A 152 0.47 -1.50 12.07
CA VAL A 152 0.59 -2.81 12.74
C VAL A 152 -0.41 -3.81 12.14
N PHE A 153 0.01 -5.06 11.99
CA PHE A 153 -0.82 -6.16 11.50
C PHE A 153 -0.42 -7.50 12.14
N VAL A 154 -1.35 -8.47 12.13
CA VAL A 154 -1.15 -9.80 12.73
C VAL A 154 -0.75 -10.79 11.66
N LEU A 155 0.23 -11.64 11.95
CA LEU A 155 0.69 -12.71 11.05
C LEU A 155 -0.23 -13.93 11.16
N GLU A 156 -0.78 -14.38 10.04
CA GLU A 156 -1.68 -15.55 9.99
C GLU A 156 -0.94 -16.79 9.46
N GLN A 157 -0.29 -16.67 8.29
CA GLN A 157 0.36 -17.81 7.63
C GLN A 157 1.61 -17.35 6.88
N HIS A 158 2.69 -18.14 6.93
CA HIS A 158 3.89 -17.86 6.15
C HIS A 158 3.66 -18.25 4.68
N LEU A 159 4.01 -17.36 3.75
CA LEU A 159 3.88 -17.61 2.31
C LEU A 159 5.23 -17.85 1.63
N GLY A 160 6.34 -17.55 2.32
CA GLY A 160 7.70 -17.70 1.81
C GLY A 160 8.52 -16.41 1.99
N GLY A 161 9.82 -16.56 2.21
CA GLY A 161 10.73 -15.42 2.43
C GLY A 161 10.24 -14.50 3.55
N ASP A 162 10.20 -13.19 3.27
CA ASP A 162 9.68 -12.16 4.16
C ASP A 162 8.17 -11.89 3.96
N VAL A 163 7.45 -12.73 3.22
CA VAL A 163 6.03 -12.52 2.88
C VAL A 163 5.12 -13.42 3.72
N TRP A 164 4.12 -12.80 4.33
CA TRP A 164 3.14 -13.46 5.21
C TRP A 164 1.72 -13.07 4.81
N MET A 165 0.80 -14.03 4.91
CA MET A 165 -0.62 -13.71 4.97
C MET A 165 -0.87 -12.96 6.28
N ALA A 166 -1.39 -11.75 6.17
CA ALA A 166 -1.55 -10.83 7.29
C ALA A 166 -3.02 -10.44 7.47
N TYR A 167 -3.50 -10.45 8.71
CA TYR A 167 -4.69 -9.73 9.11
C TYR A 167 -4.32 -8.26 9.34
N ASP A 168 -4.71 -7.41 8.40
CA ASP A 168 -4.25 -6.03 8.25
C ASP A 168 -5.44 -5.06 8.37
N ALA A 169 -5.71 -4.62 9.60
CA ALA A 169 -6.77 -3.67 9.91
C ALA A 169 -6.38 -2.24 9.49
N ASN A 170 -7.37 -1.46 9.05
CA ASN A 170 -7.20 -0.11 8.52
C ASN A 170 -6.21 -0.04 7.34
N SER A 171 -6.30 -1.00 6.43
CA SER A 171 -5.54 -1.06 5.18
C SER A 171 -6.44 -0.82 3.97
N GLY A 172 -5.84 -0.45 2.83
CA GLY A 172 -6.55 -0.31 1.56
C GLY A 172 -7.80 0.58 1.61
N GLY A 173 -7.69 1.78 2.20
CA GLY A 173 -8.80 2.73 2.30
C GLY A 173 -9.76 2.44 3.47
N HIS A 174 -9.23 2.33 4.68
CA HIS A 174 -10.03 2.14 5.92
C HIS A 174 -10.82 0.83 5.99
N THR A 175 -10.28 -0.25 5.45
CA THR A 175 -10.86 -1.61 5.56
C THR A 175 -9.95 -2.54 6.37
N THR A 176 -10.48 -3.68 6.76
CA THR A 176 -9.70 -4.80 7.30
C THR A 176 -9.54 -5.84 6.19
N ARG A 177 -8.30 -6.21 5.89
CA ARG A 177 -7.96 -7.15 4.81
C ARG A 177 -7.13 -8.32 5.32
N ILE A 178 -7.35 -9.48 4.73
CA ILE A 178 -6.44 -10.62 4.82
C ILE A 178 -5.70 -10.70 3.49
N HIS A 179 -4.39 -10.44 3.50
CA HIS A 179 -3.59 -10.36 2.26
C HIS A 179 -2.10 -10.61 2.50
N ALA A 180 -1.38 -10.93 1.42
CA ALA A 180 0.06 -11.10 1.45
C ALA A 180 0.78 -9.78 1.75
N ARG A 181 1.68 -9.80 2.74
CA ARG A 181 2.45 -8.64 3.19
C ARG A 181 3.89 -8.98 3.46
N SER A 182 4.79 -8.14 2.95
CA SER A 182 6.21 -8.18 3.31
C SER A 182 6.40 -7.65 4.73
N LEU A 183 7.29 -8.31 5.48
CA LEU A 183 7.74 -7.91 6.80
C LEU A 183 8.84 -6.84 6.76
N ARG A 184 9.28 -6.41 5.57
CA ARG A 184 10.36 -5.43 5.42
C ARG A 184 10.00 -4.11 6.11
N GLY A 185 10.88 -3.66 7.01
CA GLY A 185 10.67 -2.44 7.81
C GLY A 185 9.69 -2.61 8.97
N TYR A 186 9.31 -3.83 9.32
CA TYR A 186 8.53 -4.14 10.51
C TYR A 186 9.37 -4.86 11.56
N ALA A 187 9.10 -4.52 12.81
CA ALA A 187 9.51 -5.28 13.96
C ALA A 187 8.51 -6.40 14.22
N ILE A 188 8.98 -7.63 14.40
CA ILE A 188 8.12 -8.71 14.85
C ILE A 188 8.16 -8.77 16.37
N VAL A 189 6.97 -8.76 16.97
CA VAL A 189 6.79 -8.73 18.42
C VAL A 189 5.88 -9.86 18.88
N ASN A 190 6.12 -10.36 20.09
CA ASN A 190 5.27 -11.35 20.75
C ASN A 190 4.27 -10.64 21.69
N PRO A 191 2.99 -10.49 21.29
CA PRO A 191 1.99 -9.78 22.08
C PRO A 191 1.57 -10.52 23.36
N ARG A 192 2.00 -11.77 23.55
CA ARG A 192 1.70 -12.60 24.73
C ARG A 192 2.90 -12.80 25.67
N GLY A 193 4.06 -12.23 25.32
CA GLY A 193 5.32 -12.45 26.03
C GLY A 193 5.61 -11.52 27.22
N GLY A 194 4.64 -10.70 27.66
CA GLY A 194 4.83 -9.64 28.67
C GLY A 194 4.40 -8.27 28.15
N SER A 195 4.20 -7.32 29.06
CA SER A 195 3.27 -6.20 28.86
C SER A 195 3.54 -5.26 27.67
N ALA A 196 2.44 -4.89 27.02
CA ALA A 196 2.14 -3.48 26.79
C ALA A 196 1.52 -2.93 28.07
N ALA A 197 2.25 -2.05 28.75
CA ALA A 197 1.72 -1.22 29.84
C ALA A 197 0.95 -0.02 29.25
#